data_AF-A0A819LAD5-F1
#
_entry.id   AF-A0A819LAD5-F1
#
_cell.length_a   1.000
_cell.length_b   1.000
_cell.length_c   1.000
_cell.angle_alpha   90.00
_cell.angle_beta   90.00
_cell.angle_gamma   90.00
#
_symmetry.space_group_name_H-M   'P 1'
#
loop_
_entity.id
_entity.type
_entity.pdbx_description
1 polymer ?
#
loop_
_entity_poly.entity_id
_entity_poly.type
_entity_poly.pdbx_seq_one_letter_code
_entity_poly.pdbx_strand_id
1 'polypeptide(L)'
;MLPLRTIPAIAFSIIAYFMMNLQRTTEKFLIFFVFVSLISVCASSLCFLVSATVKHFVASLFCVIAFVFGGFLVEISTVLGFLQWIQHLSIFRYRSNAPLINEFIRLRLRLPTNTRICGKDGAEVLTEFKIDHGTNWDCW
;
A
#
# COMPACT_ATOMS: atom_id res chain seq x y z
N MET A 1 -8.50 -12.66 -19.56
CA MET A 1 -8.85 -11.50 -18.71
C MET A 1 -7.66 -10.87 -17.98
N LEU A 2 -6.57 -11.61 -17.74
CA LEU A 2 -5.33 -11.08 -17.15
C LEU A 2 -4.66 -9.94 -17.95
N PRO A 3 -4.41 -10.05 -19.28
CA PRO A 3 -3.73 -8.99 -20.03
C PRO A 3 -4.51 -7.66 -20.05
N LEU A 4 -5.84 -7.73 -20.12
CA LEU A 4 -6.71 -6.56 -20.10
C LEU A 4 -6.68 -5.80 -18.74
N ARG A 5 -6.30 -6.47 -17.64
CA ARG A 5 -6.13 -5.84 -16.32
C ARG A 5 -4.69 -5.43 -16.03
N THR A 6 -3.71 -6.17 -16.52
CA THR A 6 -2.30 -5.83 -16.30
C THR A 6 -1.89 -4.61 -17.10
N ILE A 7 -2.36 -4.44 -18.34
CA ILE A 7 -2.05 -3.25 -19.16
C ILE A 7 -2.42 -1.93 -18.46
N PRO A 8 -3.67 -1.75 -17.96
CA PRO A 8 -4.01 -0.52 -17.24
C PRO A 8 -3.29 -0.40 -15.90
N ALA A 9 -3.01 -1.52 -15.20
CA ALA A 9 -2.22 -1.48 -13.97
C ALA A 9 -0.77 -1.03 -14.23
N ILE A 10 -0.14 -1.51 -15.30
CA ILE A 10 1.20 -1.10 -15.74
C ILE A 10 1.20 0.38 -16.14
N ALA A 11 0.24 0.79 -16.98
CA ALA A 11 0.12 2.19 -17.40
C ALA A 11 -0.08 3.12 -16.19
N PHE A 12 -0.95 2.73 -15.25
CA PHE A 12 -1.18 3.48 -14.02
C PHE A 12 0.09 3.54 -13.16
N SER A 13 0.81 2.43 -12.97
CA SER A 13 2.06 2.41 -12.21
C SER A 13 3.10 3.34 -12.81
N ILE A 14 3.27 3.34 -14.14
CA ILE A 14 4.22 4.22 -14.84
C ILE A 14 3.83 5.69 -14.63
N ILE A 15 2.58 6.06 -14.94
CA ILE A 15 2.11 7.45 -14.84
C ILE A 15 2.20 7.94 -13.40
N ALA A 16 1.70 7.15 -12.44
CA ALA A 16 1.69 7.51 -11.03
C ALA A 16 3.12 7.70 -10.48
N TYR A 17 4.07 6.84 -10.88
CA TYR A 17 5.47 6.95 -10.47
C TYR A 17 6.12 8.25 -10.97
N PHE A 18 5.88 8.59 -12.24
CA PHE A 18 6.40 9.83 -12.82
C PHE A 18 5.71 11.08 -12.26
N MET A 19 4.40 11.03 -11.96
CA MET A 19 3.68 12.16 -11.36
C MET A 19 4.12 12.47 -9.92
N MET A 20 4.40 11.44 -9.12
CA MET A 20 4.86 11.62 -7.75
C MET A 20 6.35 12.01 -7.67
N ASN A 21 7.09 11.95 -8.78
CA ASN A 21 8.51 12.28 -8.87
C ASN A 21 9.37 11.54 -7.82
N LEU A 22 9.11 10.23 -7.67
CA LEU A 22 9.87 9.32 -6.80
C LEU A 22 11.31 9.12 -7.29
N GLN A 23 12.14 8.45 -6.48
CA GLN A 23 13.56 8.26 -6.82
C GLN A 23 13.71 7.46 -8.11
N ARG A 24 14.40 7.99 -9.12
CA ARG A 24 14.56 7.35 -10.44
C ARG A 24 15.54 6.18 -10.44
N THR A 25 15.32 5.17 -9.60
CA THR A 25 16.08 3.94 -9.54
C THR A 25 15.21 2.79 -10.02
N THR A 26 15.70 2.01 -10.99
CA THR A 26 14.95 0.91 -11.61
C THR A 26 14.51 -0.15 -10.59
N GLU A 27 15.34 -0.43 -9.58
CA GLU A 27 15.01 -1.39 -8.52
C GLU A 27 13.79 -0.96 -7.71
N LYS A 28 13.72 0.33 -7.34
CA LYS A 28 12.60 0.87 -6.54
C LYS A 28 11.30 0.88 -7.35
N PHE A 29 11.38 1.23 -8.63
CA PHE A 29 10.24 1.15 -9.54
C PHE A 29 9.70 -0.28 -9.68
N LEU A 30 10.57 -1.28 -9.80
CA LEU A 30 10.16 -2.68 -9.94
C LEU A 30 9.44 -3.19 -8.67
N ILE A 31 9.95 -2.83 -7.49
CA ILE A 31 9.29 -3.16 -6.21
C ILE A 31 7.89 -2.53 -6.17
N PHE A 32 7.77 -1.23 -6.48
CA PHE A 32 6.48 -0.55 -6.56
C PHE A 32 5.52 -1.23 -7.53
N PHE A 33 6.00 -1.59 -8.73
CA PHE A 33 5.21 -2.29 -9.74
C PHE A 33 4.70 -3.66 -9.25
N VAL A 34 5.56 -4.45 -8.62
CA VAL A 34 5.19 -5.77 -8.06
C VAL A 34 4.08 -5.63 -7.03
N PHE A 35 4.19 -4.69 -6.07
CA PHE A 35 3.14 -4.47 -5.07
C PHE A 35 1.80 -4.01 -5.68
N VAL A 36 1.82 -3.17 -6.71
CA VAL A 36 0.60 -2.74 -7.43
C VAL A 36 -0.04 -3.91 -8.20
N SER A 37 0.77 -4.80 -8.78
CA SER A 37 0.26 -6.01 -9.44
C SER A 37 -0.33 -7.00 -8.43
N LEU A 38 0.33 -7.20 -7.29
CA LEU A 38 -0.07 -8.15 -6.25
C LEU A 38 -1.42 -7.75 -5.63
N ILE A 39 -1.59 -6.47 -5.30
CA ILE A 39 -2.87 -5.99 -4.74
C ILE A 39 -4.01 -6.10 -5.74
N SER A 40 -3.74 -5.91 -7.03
CA SER A 40 -4.74 -6.07 -8.08
C SER A 40 -5.22 -7.52 -8.17
N VAL A 41 -4.31 -8.49 -8.05
CA VAL A 41 -4.65 -9.93 -8.02
C VAL A 41 -5.41 -10.27 -6.74
N CYS A 42 -4.97 -9.79 -5.58
CA CYS A 42 -5.66 -10.02 -4.30
C CYS A 42 -7.08 -9.41 -4.26
N ALA A 43 -7.26 -8.20 -4.77
CA ALA A 43 -8.58 -7.59 -4.89
C ALA A 43 -9.49 -8.40 -5.84
N SER A 44 -8.91 -8.94 -6.92
CA SER A 44 -9.62 -9.82 -7.85
C SER A 44 -10.09 -11.11 -7.16
N SER A 45 -9.19 -11.79 -6.43
CA SER A 45 -9.53 -13.04 -5.73
C SER A 45 -10.58 -12.82 -4.64
N LEU A 46 -10.51 -11.70 -3.90
CA LEU A 46 -11.55 -11.33 -2.94
C LEU A 46 -12.90 -11.11 -3.62
N CYS A 47 -12.92 -10.41 -4.75
CA CYS A 47 -14.15 -10.21 -5.51
C CYS A 47 -14.75 -11.55 -6.00
N PHE A 48 -13.91 -12.49 -6.46
CA PHE A 48 -14.35 -13.84 -6.83
C PHE A 48 -14.90 -14.63 -5.65
N LEU A 49 -14.23 -14.59 -4.49
CA LEU A 49 -14.68 -15.25 -3.27
C LEU A 49 -16.07 -14.76 -2.85
N VAL A 50 -16.27 -13.44 -2.86
CA VAL A 50 -17.55 -12.82 -2.51
C VAL A 50 -18.63 -13.13 -3.54
N SER A 51 -18.28 -13.13 -4.83
CA SER A 51 -19.20 -13.49 -5.91
C SER A 51 -19.66 -14.95 -5.83
N ALA A 52 -18.81 -15.85 -5.35
CA ALA A 52 -19.16 -17.25 -5.12
C ALA A 52 -20.07 -17.44 -3.90
N THR A 53 -20.05 -16.52 -2.94
CA THR A 53 -20.72 -16.67 -1.65
C THR A 53 -22.13 -16.08 -1.63
N VAL A 54 -22.42 -15.03 -2.41
CA VAL A 54 -23.68 -14.25 -2.25
C VAL A 54 -24.38 -13.91 -3.57
N LYS A 55 -25.72 -13.98 -3.57
CA LYS A 55 -26.56 -13.52 -4.70
C LYS A 55 -26.34 -12.02 -4.98
N HIS A 56 -25.99 -11.73 -6.24
CA HIS A 56 -25.54 -10.50 -6.92
C HIS A 56 -25.63 -9.12 -6.24
N PHE A 57 -26.64 -8.80 -5.42
CA PHE A 57 -26.81 -7.45 -4.86
C PHE A 57 -26.01 -7.24 -3.56
N VAL A 58 -25.87 -8.29 -2.74
CA VAL A 58 -25.19 -8.20 -1.44
C VAL A 58 -23.66 -8.32 -1.59
N ALA A 59 -23.20 -8.87 -2.73
CA ALA A 59 -21.78 -9.05 -3.03
C ALA A 59 -21.01 -7.73 -3.10
N SER A 60 -21.58 -6.70 -3.74
CA SER A 60 -20.92 -5.38 -3.84
C SER A 60 -20.80 -4.69 -2.48
N LEU A 61 -21.84 -4.80 -1.64
CA LEU A 61 -21.83 -4.21 -0.30
C LEU A 61 -20.80 -4.92 0.60
N PHE A 62 -20.72 -6.25 0.50
CA PHE A 62 -19.74 -7.03 1.23
C PHE A 62 -18.30 -6.75 0.78
N CYS A 63 -18.05 -6.51 -0.52
CA CYS A 63 -16.75 -6.07 -1.01
C CYS A 63 -16.33 -4.72 -0.44
N VAL A 64 -17.25 -3.75 -0.36
CA VAL A 64 -16.97 -2.43 0.23
C VAL A 64 -16.65 -2.58 1.72
N ILE A 65 -17.43 -3.38 2.44
CA ILE A 65 -17.19 -3.68 3.85
C ILE A 65 -15.83 -4.37 4.05
N ALA A 66 -15.49 -5.37 3.24
CA ALA A 66 -14.21 -6.06 3.29
C ALA A 66 -13.02 -5.14 2.94
N PHE A 67 -13.22 -4.16 2.05
CA PHE A 67 -12.21 -3.14 1.75
C PHE A 67 -12.02 -2.16 2.91
N VAL A 68 -13.11 -1.74 3.56
CA VAL A 68 -13.10 -0.83 4.72
C VAL A 68 -12.42 -1.49 5.93
N PHE A 69 -12.77 -2.75 6.23
CA PHE A 69 -12.11 -3.55 7.27
C PHE A 69 -10.73 -4.06 6.85
N GLY A 70 -10.39 -3.96 5.57
CA GLY A 70 -9.14 -4.41 4.98
C GLY A 70 -7.92 -3.55 5.28
N GLY A 71 -8.03 -2.48 6.09
CA GLY A 71 -6.87 -1.79 6.67
C GLY A 71 -6.65 -0.33 6.28
N PHE A 72 -7.65 0.38 5.73
CA PHE A 72 -7.51 1.82 5.41
C PHE A 72 -8.12 2.77 6.47
N LEU A 73 -9.13 2.34 7.24
CA LEU A 73 -9.96 3.25 8.07
C LEU A 73 -10.04 2.91 9.56
N VAL A 74 -9.57 1.74 10.00
CA VAL A 74 -9.61 1.35 11.42
C VAL A 74 -8.21 1.50 12.03
N GLU A 75 -8.06 2.50 12.89
CA GLU A 75 -6.88 2.67 13.73
C GLU A 75 -6.78 1.49 14.71
N ILE A 76 -5.63 0.83 14.71
CA ILE A 76 -5.40 -0.55 15.18
C ILE A 76 -5.48 -0.68 16.71
N SER A 77 -5.55 0.43 17.44
CA SER A 77 -5.53 0.46 18.90
C SER A 77 -6.81 -0.06 19.56
N THR A 78 -7.89 -0.29 18.80
CA THR A 78 -9.21 -0.71 19.35
C THR A 78 -9.69 -2.09 18.88
N VAL A 79 -8.86 -2.86 18.17
CA VAL A 79 -9.28 -4.18 17.65
C VAL A 79 -9.11 -5.26 18.72
N LEU A 80 -10.18 -6.02 19.00
CA LEU A 80 -10.18 -7.16 19.94
C LEU A 80 -8.98 -8.09 19.68
N GLY A 81 -8.28 -8.51 20.74
CA GLY A 81 -7.05 -9.31 20.66
C GLY A 81 -7.14 -10.60 19.81
N PHE A 82 -8.33 -11.18 19.66
CA PHE A 82 -8.56 -12.32 18.77
C PHE A 82 -8.53 -11.96 17.27
N LEU A 83 -8.95 -10.75 16.89
CA LEU A 83 -8.92 -10.25 15.51
C LEU A 83 -7.54 -9.69 15.10
N GLN A 84 -6.58 -9.59 16.03
CA GLN A 84 -5.23 -9.12 15.71
C GLN A 84 -4.53 -9.99 14.66
N TRP A 85 -4.85 -11.28 14.53
CA TRP A 85 -4.24 -12.10 13.48
C TRP A 85 -4.66 -11.68 12.06
N ILE A 86 -5.89 -11.18 11.87
CA ILE A 86 -6.39 -10.71 10.56
C ILE A 86 -5.61 -9.48 10.07
N GLN A 87 -4.97 -8.74 10.97
CA GLN A 87 -4.14 -7.59 10.59
C GLN A 87 -2.93 -8.02 9.72
N HIS A 88 -2.39 -9.23 9.93
CA HIS A 88 -1.31 -9.78 9.12
C HIS A 88 -1.80 -10.30 7.76
N LEU A 89 -3.11 -10.48 7.59
CA LEU A 89 -3.71 -10.83 6.30
C LEU A 89 -4.01 -9.59 5.44
N SER A 90 -3.91 -8.37 6.00
CA SER A 90 -4.16 -7.13 5.27
C SER A 90 -3.02 -6.83 4.29
N ILE A 91 -3.10 -7.44 3.11
CA ILE A 91 -2.24 -7.17 1.95
C ILE A 91 -2.26 -5.66 1.59
N PHE A 92 -3.33 -4.94 1.94
CA PHE A 92 -3.44 -3.49 1.74
C PHE A 92 -2.46 -2.68 2.60
N ARG A 93 -2.19 -3.10 3.85
CA ARG A 93 -1.22 -2.43 4.73
C ARG A 93 0.20 -2.61 4.19
N TYR A 94 0.55 -3.85 3.84
CA TYR A 94 1.81 -4.18 3.17
C TYR A 94 2.00 -3.37 1.88
N ARG A 95 0.97 -3.29 1.04
CA ARG A 95 1.02 -2.53 -0.23
C ARG A 95 1.19 -1.02 -0.03
N SER A 96 0.73 -0.46 1.08
CA SER A 96 0.86 0.98 1.32
C SER A 96 2.19 1.32 1.99
N ASN A 97 2.62 0.53 2.98
CA ASN A 97 3.82 0.79 3.77
C ASN A 97 5.11 0.40 3.03
N ALA A 98 5.14 -0.75 2.34
CA ALA A 98 6.38 -1.25 1.73
C ALA A 98 6.95 -0.32 0.63
N PRO A 99 6.17 0.19 -0.33
CA PRO A 99 6.69 1.15 -1.31
C PRO A 99 7.08 2.48 -0.67
N LEU A 100 6.38 2.89 0.38
CA LEU A 100 6.68 4.11 1.12
C LEU A 100 8.06 4.01 1.81
N ILE A 101 8.31 2.93 2.55
CA ILE A 101 9.60 2.68 3.19
C ILE A 101 10.72 2.59 2.15
N ASN A 102 10.48 1.85 1.06
CA ASN A 102 11.44 1.70 -0.04
C ASN A 102 11.83 3.06 -0.69
N GLU A 103 10.92 4.01 -0.76
CA GLU A 103 11.19 5.33 -1.36
C GLU A 103 11.80 6.33 -0.38
N PHE A 104 11.35 6.32 0.87
CA PHE A 104 11.82 7.25 1.90
C PHE A 104 13.16 6.82 2.51
N ILE A 105 13.56 5.54 2.42
CA ILE A 105 14.87 5.12 2.88
C ILE A 105 15.98 5.79 2.04
N ARG A 106 16.86 6.51 2.73
CA ARG A 106 17.95 7.33 2.15
C ARG A 106 17.49 8.54 1.32
N LEU A 107 16.24 8.99 1.49
CA LEU A 107 15.75 10.22 0.88
C LEU A 107 16.02 11.43 1.79
N ARG A 108 16.74 12.44 1.31
CA ARG A 108 16.84 13.74 2.02
C ARG A 108 15.89 14.75 1.42
N LEU A 109 14.95 15.23 2.22
CA LEU A 109 13.99 16.25 1.81
C LEU A 109 14.66 17.63 1.77
N ARG A 110 14.98 18.09 0.55
CA ARG A 110 15.46 19.45 0.30
C ARG A 110 14.28 20.37 -0.01
N LEU A 111 13.68 20.92 1.04
CA LEU A 111 12.58 21.89 0.95
C LEU A 111 13.13 23.32 1.00
N PRO A 112 12.39 24.33 0.49
CA PRO A 112 12.76 25.73 0.68
C PRO A 112 12.88 26.06 2.18
N THR A 113 13.86 26.92 2.52
CA THR A 113 14.46 27.20 3.84
C THR A 113 13.52 27.65 4.97
N ASN A 114 12.20 27.70 4.74
CA ASN A 114 11.21 28.23 5.67
C ASN A 114 10.20 27.16 6.17
N THR A 115 10.58 25.88 6.15
CA THR A 115 9.72 24.77 6.61
C THR A 115 10.44 23.94 7.67
N ARG A 116 9.72 23.52 8.72
CA ARG A 116 10.23 22.66 9.82
C ARG A 116 10.72 21.26 9.38
N ILE A 117 10.63 20.97 8.09
CA ILE A 117 10.85 19.66 7.47
C ILE A 117 12.12 19.70 6.57
N CYS A 118 12.70 20.89 6.35
CA CYS A 118 13.91 21.04 5.55
C CYS A 118 15.12 20.41 6.26
N GLY A 119 15.76 19.43 5.61
CA GLY A 119 16.92 18.74 6.15
C GLY A 119 16.62 17.49 6.97
N LYS A 120 15.33 17.15 7.18
CA LYS A 120 14.95 15.87 7.78
C LYS A 120 15.30 14.71 6.84
N ASP A 121 15.85 13.65 7.42
CA ASP A 121 16.06 12.39 6.72
C ASP A 121 14.72 11.66 6.57
N GLY A 122 14.54 10.90 5.49
CA GLY A 122 13.29 10.18 5.24
C GLY A 122 12.93 9.20 6.37
N ALA A 123 13.94 8.73 7.13
CA ALA A 123 13.75 7.93 8.34
C ALA A 123 12.98 8.67 9.45
N GLU A 124 13.22 9.97 9.62
CA GLU A 124 12.52 10.78 10.64
C GLU A 124 11.04 10.98 10.28
N VAL A 125 10.74 11.03 8.98
CA VAL A 125 9.36 11.07 8.48
C VAL A 125 8.67 9.73 8.73
N LEU A 126 9.36 8.60 8.50
CA LEU A 126 8.81 7.26 8.76
C LEU A 126 8.52 7.02 10.25
N THR A 127 9.36 7.53 11.16
CA THR A 127 9.09 7.49 12.61
C THR A 127 7.81 8.27 12.98
N GLU A 128 7.52 9.38 12.30
CA GLU A 128 6.35 10.21 12.59
C GLU A 128 5.05 9.54 12.12
N PHE A 129 5.11 8.77 11.04
CA PHE A 129 4.01 7.91 10.58
C PHE A 129 3.86 6.60 11.39
N LYS A 130 4.67 6.38 12.44
CA LYS A 130 4.71 5.15 13.26
C LYS A 130 4.92 3.88 12.43
N ILE A 131 5.73 3.95 11.39
CA ILE A 131 6.07 2.81 10.55
C ILE A 131 7.42 2.27 11.03
N ASP A 132 7.46 0.99 11.39
CA ASP A 132 8.71 0.36 11.84
C ASP A 132 9.65 0.15 10.65
N HIS A 133 10.94 0.38 10.83
CA HIS A 133 11.94 0.39 9.74
C HIS A 133 13.29 -0.18 10.18
N GLY A 134 13.24 -1.21 11.05
CA GLY A 134 14.42 -1.91 11.55
C GLY A 134 15.19 -2.67 10.45
N THR A 135 14.52 -3.10 9.37
CA THR A 135 15.18 -3.71 8.20
C THR A 135 14.64 -3.16 6.87
N ASN A 136 15.44 -3.24 5.79
CA ASN A 136 15.04 -2.84 4.42
C ASN A 136 13.79 -3.59 3.90
N TRP A 137 13.35 -4.64 4.60
CA TRP A 137 12.23 -5.50 4.26
C TRP A 137 11.11 -5.46 5.30
N ASP A 138 11.18 -4.58 6.29
CA ASP A 138 10.01 -4.32 7.13
C ASP A 138 8.92 -3.76 6.24
N CYS A 139 7.91 -4.58 5.99
CA CYS A 139 6.74 -4.22 5.19
C CYS A 139 5.53 -3.94 6.11
N TRP A 140 5.75 -3.85 7.43
CA TRP A 140 4.73 -3.70 8.49
C TRP A 140 4.65 -2.27 8.99
#